data_AF-A0A2M7AMS6-F1
#
_entry.id   AF-A0A2M7AMS6-F1
#
_cell.length_a   1.000
_cell.length_b   1.000
_cell.length_c   1.000
_cell.angle_alpha   90.00
_cell.angle_beta   90.00
_cell.angle_gamma   90.00
#
_symmetry.space_group_name_H-M   'P 1'
#
loop_
_entity.id
_entity.type
_entity.pdbx_description
1 polymer ?
#
loop_
_entity_poly.entity_id
_entity_poly.type
_entity_poly.pdbx_seq_one_letter_code
_entity_poly.pdbx_strand_id
1 'polypeptide(L)'
;GLADPNAVSLESKNYPGRYLRHRDGHLWVESGSGDLFRADATWKFTAPFWKDALYPDGTQVRDDGTGGEFLISGGQRHWIPDWETYSALGLDLNRCQKIHLTHSQTEAIPGGAQLPHLSNGQLFRNPQSGTISVLARGVYWIPNPATLYKLGFSSWPDIDTGAATAMENSCYHGTVPDVTDYRFIKGTPATVYYLDSGKRGIPSWEVYVCLGATGWAVFPDNLVEVVVNKPAVNCMTGKPQ
;
A
#
# COMPACT_ATOMS: atom_id res chain seq x y z
N GLY A 1 -36.01 -8.38 6.16
CA GLY A 1 -36.82 -7.19 5.87
C GLY A 1 -38.19 -7.62 5.42
N LEU A 2 -39.20 -6.75 5.50
CA LEU A 2 -40.59 -7.12 5.20
C LEU A 2 -40.79 -7.58 3.76
N ALA A 3 -40.03 -7.07 2.79
CA ALA A 3 -40.09 -7.46 1.37
C ALA A 3 -38.85 -8.24 0.86
N ASP A 4 -37.72 -8.20 1.57
CA ASP A 4 -36.47 -8.86 1.18
C ASP A 4 -35.82 -9.51 2.41
N PRO A 5 -35.58 -10.84 2.41
CA PRO A 5 -34.94 -11.53 3.54
C PRO A 5 -33.48 -11.10 3.77
N ASN A 6 -32.79 -10.55 2.76
CA ASN A 6 -31.40 -10.06 2.87
C ASN A 6 -31.30 -8.59 3.29
N ALA A 7 -32.44 -7.96 3.62
CA ALA A 7 -32.53 -6.55 4.04
C ALA A 7 -33.12 -6.44 5.45
N VAL A 8 -33.32 -5.21 5.95
CA VAL A 8 -33.89 -4.95 7.28
C VAL A 8 -35.17 -4.12 7.21
N SER A 9 -36.00 -4.21 8.25
CA SER A 9 -37.12 -3.31 8.49
C SER A 9 -37.01 -2.82 9.94
N LEU A 10 -37.18 -1.52 10.15
CA LEU A 10 -36.91 -0.87 11.43
C LEU A 10 -38.22 -0.67 12.18
N GLU A 11 -38.49 -1.54 13.16
CA GLU A 11 -39.69 -1.44 14.00
C GLU A 11 -39.52 -0.44 15.14
N SER A 12 -40.55 0.35 15.39
CA SER A 12 -40.60 1.28 16.52
C SER A 12 -40.65 0.53 17.84
N LYS A 13 -39.71 0.85 18.74
CA LYS A 13 -39.67 0.26 20.08
C LYS A 13 -40.82 0.71 20.98
N ASN A 14 -41.25 1.97 20.88
CA ASN A 14 -42.32 2.55 21.70
C ASN A 14 -43.72 2.36 21.11
N TYR A 15 -43.82 2.02 19.82
CA TYR A 15 -45.08 1.68 19.15
C TYR A 15 -44.93 0.40 18.31
N PRO A 16 -44.93 -0.79 18.95
CA PRO A 16 -44.82 -2.07 18.24
C PRO A 16 -45.85 -2.23 17.12
N GLY A 17 -45.46 -2.91 16.04
CA GLY A 17 -46.23 -3.04 14.81
C GLY A 17 -46.17 -1.83 13.87
N ARG A 18 -45.39 -0.79 14.20
CA ARG A 18 -45.09 0.34 13.30
C ARG A 18 -43.65 0.27 12.82
N TYR A 19 -43.45 0.54 11.53
CA TYR A 19 -42.15 0.45 10.88
C TYR A 19 -41.77 1.80 10.26
N LEU A 20 -40.46 2.09 10.22
CA LEU A 20 -39.93 3.19 9.40
C LEU A 20 -40.10 2.82 7.92
N ARG A 21 -40.76 3.69 7.15
CA ARG A 21 -40.99 3.54 5.71
C ARG A 21 -40.81 4.85 4.97
N HIS A 22 -40.58 4.80 3.67
CA HIS A 22 -40.64 6.00 2.82
C HIS A 22 -42.03 6.20 2.21
N ARG A 23 -42.53 7.43 2.15
CA ARG A 23 -43.71 7.82 1.36
C ARG A 23 -43.53 9.25 0.90
N ASP A 24 -43.76 9.52 -0.39
CA ASP A 24 -43.73 10.88 -0.96
C ASP A 24 -42.41 11.62 -0.63
N GLY A 25 -41.28 10.90 -0.67
CA GLY A 25 -39.96 11.43 -0.36
C GLY A 25 -39.68 11.69 1.13
N HIS A 26 -40.61 11.35 2.03
CA HIS A 26 -40.48 11.53 3.47
C HIS A 26 -40.36 10.19 4.20
N LEU A 27 -39.82 10.22 5.41
CA LEU A 27 -39.77 9.08 6.31
C LEU A 27 -40.91 9.15 7.31
N TRP A 28 -41.66 8.04 7.44
CA TRP A 28 -42.79 7.91 8.33
C TRP A 28 -42.64 6.66 9.20
N VAL A 29 -43.17 6.71 10.43
CA VAL A 29 -43.28 5.56 11.33
C VAL A 29 -44.75 5.18 11.44
N GLU A 30 -45.16 4.18 10.66
CA GLU A 30 -46.56 3.82 10.47
C GLU A 30 -46.75 2.30 10.52
N SER A 31 -47.95 1.87 10.90
CA SER A 31 -48.41 0.50 10.67
C SER A 31 -48.98 0.37 9.26
N GLY A 32 -48.90 -0.81 8.66
CA GLY A 32 -49.49 -1.06 7.36
C GLY A 32 -49.36 -2.51 6.92
N SER A 33 -49.87 -2.81 5.74
CA SER A 33 -49.90 -4.16 5.16
C SER A 33 -49.85 -4.10 3.63
N GLY A 34 -49.70 -5.27 3.00
CA GLY A 34 -49.58 -5.39 1.55
C GLY A 34 -48.16 -5.16 1.01
N ASP A 35 -47.95 -5.50 -0.26
CA ASP A 35 -46.63 -5.48 -0.90
C ASP A 35 -45.96 -4.10 -0.90
N LEU A 36 -46.74 -3.04 -1.18
CA LEU A 36 -46.21 -1.68 -1.21
C LEU A 36 -45.67 -1.25 0.16
N PHE A 37 -46.41 -1.49 1.24
CA PHE A 37 -45.93 -1.19 2.58
C PHE A 37 -44.66 -1.98 2.92
N ARG A 38 -44.63 -3.28 2.58
CA ARG A 38 -43.46 -4.13 2.82
C ARG A 38 -42.24 -3.62 2.07
N ALA A 39 -42.40 -3.19 0.82
CA ALA A 39 -41.33 -2.62 -0.01
C ALA A 39 -40.84 -1.29 0.57
N ASP A 40 -41.76 -0.35 0.83
CA ASP A 40 -41.45 0.99 1.36
C ASP A 40 -40.79 0.96 2.74
N ALA A 41 -41.03 -0.10 3.53
CA ALA A 41 -40.48 -0.31 4.86
C ALA A 41 -39.24 -1.24 4.90
N THR A 42 -38.66 -1.58 3.75
CA THR A 42 -37.47 -2.43 3.63
C THR A 42 -36.25 -1.61 3.22
N TRP A 43 -35.19 -1.68 4.03
CA TRP A 43 -33.97 -0.90 3.89
C TRP A 43 -32.77 -1.81 3.73
N LYS A 44 -31.84 -1.43 2.85
CA LYS A 44 -30.50 -2.03 2.80
C LYS A 44 -29.54 -1.10 3.51
N PHE A 45 -28.78 -1.61 4.46
CA PHE A 45 -27.62 -0.89 4.95
C PHE A 45 -26.61 -0.83 3.82
N THR A 46 -26.23 0.39 3.44
CA THR A 46 -25.07 0.64 2.61
C THR A 46 -23.99 1.24 3.49
N ALA A 47 -22.73 1.01 3.13
CA ALA A 47 -21.63 1.69 3.78
C ALA A 47 -21.83 3.22 3.64
N PRO A 48 -21.58 4.01 4.68
CA PRO A 48 -21.82 5.46 4.65
C PRO A 48 -21.07 6.13 3.51
N PHE A 49 -21.62 7.18 2.91
CA PHE A 49 -20.99 7.88 1.78
C PHE A 49 -19.67 8.57 2.16
N TRP A 50 -19.44 8.82 3.44
CA TRP A 50 -18.18 9.31 3.98
C TRP A 50 -17.23 8.17 4.37
N LYS A 51 -17.51 6.90 4.05
CA LYS A 51 -16.60 5.78 4.33
C LYS A 51 -15.21 5.99 3.70
N ASP A 52 -15.15 6.63 2.53
CA ASP A 52 -13.88 6.97 1.87
C ASP A 52 -13.17 8.12 2.62
N ALA A 53 -13.91 8.89 3.43
CA ALA A 53 -13.36 9.86 4.39
C ALA A 53 -13.05 9.24 5.77
N LEU A 54 -13.67 8.11 6.15
CA LEU A 54 -13.37 7.39 7.40
C LEU A 54 -12.12 6.52 7.25
N TYR A 55 -11.97 5.87 6.10
CA TYR A 55 -10.82 5.03 5.76
C TYR A 55 -10.26 5.48 4.42
N PRO A 56 -9.47 6.56 4.38
CA PRO A 56 -8.78 6.99 3.18
C PRO A 56 -7.91 5.88 2.59
N ASP A 57 -7.66 5.95 1.28
CA ASP A 57 -6.68 5.10 0.62
C ASP A 57 -5.33 5.16 1.35
N GLY A 58 -4.71 4.00 1.54
CA GLY A 58 -3.47 3.86 2.32
C GLY A 58 -3.66 3.57 3.80
N THR A 59 -4.90 3.65 4.30
CA THR A 59 -5.21 3.34 5.70
C THR A 59 -4.94 1.87 5.97
N GLN A 60 -4.23 1.61 7.07
CA GLN A 60 -4.08 0.26 7.59
C GLN A 60 -5.21 -0.04 8.58
N VAL A 61 -5.89 -1.16 8.38
CA VAL A 61 -6.96 -1.65 9.24
C VAL A 61 -6.59 -3.00 9.82
N ARG A 62 -6.81 -3.19 11.12
CA ARG A 62 -6.73 -4.48 11.81
C ARG A 62 -8.11 -4.88 12.30
N ASP A 63 -8.52 -6.09 11.99
CA ASP A 63 -9.67 -6.76 12.60
C ASP A 63 -9.24 -7.34 13.95
N ASP A 64 -9.76 -6.80 15.04
CA ASP A 64 -9.43 -7.29 16.38
C ASP A 64 -10.09 -8.62 16.73
N GLY A 65 -11.14 -9.03 16.01
CA GLY A 65 -11.80 -10.31 16.22
C GLY A 65 -11.03 -11.48 15.59
N THR A 66 -10.41 -11.25 14.43
CA THR A 66 -9.69 -12.30 13.67
C THR A 66 -8.17 -12.13 13.67
N GLY A 67 -7.67 -10.93 13.99
CA GLY A 67 -6.28 -10.54 13.83
C GLY A 67 -5.88 -10.23 12.39
N GLY A 68 -6.82 -10.24 11.43
CA GLY A 68 -6.56 -9.94 10.03
C GLY A 68 -6.10 -8.50 9.82
N GLU A 69 -5.09 -8.31 8.97
CA GLU A 69 -4.52 -7.01 8.64
C GLU A 69 -4.85 -6.66 7.18
N PHE A 70 -5.32 -5.45 6.95
CA PHE A 70 -5.82 -5.01 5.65
C PHE A 70 -5.27 -3.63 5.29
N LEU A 71 -5.08 -3.41 3.99
CA LEU A 71 -4.81 -2.09 3.41
C LEU A 71 -6.06 -1.61 2.69
N ILE A 72 -6.46 -0.36 2.94
CA ILE A 72 -7.64 0.24 2.30
C ILE A 72 -7.24 0.92 1.00
N SER A 73 -7.97 0.62 -0.08
CA SER A 73 -7.85 1.35 -1.34
C SER A 73 -9.11 1.26 -2.18
N GLY A 74 -9.48 2.34 -2.86
CA GLY A 74 -10.71 2.40 -3.65
C GLY A 74 -11.96 2.10 -2.81
N GLY A 75 -11.90 2.34 -1.50
CA GLY A 75 -12.95 1.99 -0.56
C GLY A 75 -13.15 0.49 -0.32
N GLN A 76 -12.18 -0.35 -0.70
CA GLN A 76 -12.13 -1.80 -0.45
C GLN A 76 -11.04 -2.15 0.58
N ARG A 77 -11.23 -3.25 1.32
CA ARG A 77 -10.22 -3.87 2.18
C ARG A 77 -9.44 -4.93 1.41
N HIS A 78 -8.12 -4.80 1.35
CA HIS A 78 -7.22 -5.77 0.72
C HIS A 78 -6.43 -6.49 1.79
N TRP A 79 -6.58 -7.81 1.88
CA TRP A 79 -5.91 -8.61 2.92
C TRP A 79 -4.40 -8.69 2.67
N ILE A 80 -3.63 -8.43 3.72
CA ILE A 80 -2.17 -8.58 3.78
C ILE A 80 -1.87 -10.02 4.23
N PRO A 81 -1.35 -10.89 3.36
CA PRO A 81 -1.30 -12.33 3.60
C PRO A 81 -0.26 -12.78 4.62
N ASP A 82 0.85 -12.05 4.74
CA ASP A 82 2.00 -12.47 5.53
C ASP A 82 2.84 -11.29 6.04
N TRP A 83 3.75 -11.60 6.97
CA TRP A 83 4.63 -10.63 7.61
C TRP A 83 5.62 -10.01 6.63
N GLU A 84 6.13 -10.78 5.67
CA GLU A 84 7.05 -10.32 4.64
C GLU A 84 6.41 -9.24 3.79
N THR A 85 5.16 -9.44 3.37
CA THR A 85 4.35 -8.46 2.63
C THR A 85 4.10 -7.22 3.48
N TYR A 86 3.71 -7.42 4.73
CA TYR A 86 3.51 -6.36 5.70
C TYR A 86 4.76 -5.48 5.89
N SER A 87 5.92 -6.13 6.06
CA SER A 87 7.22 -5.50 6.24
C SER A 87 7.69 -4.79 4.97
N ALA A 88 7.52 -5.42 3.80
CA ALA A 88 7.92 -4.86 2.52
C ALA A 88 7.20 -3.54 2.19
N LEU A 89 5.93 -3.42 2.60
CA LEU A 89 5.14 -2.21 2.46
C LEU A 89 5.46 -1.13 3.51
N GLY A 90 6.32 -1.42 4.49
CA GLY A 90 6.71 -0.46 5.53
C GLY A 90 5.63 -0.19 6.57
N LEU A 91 4.70 -1.13 6.76
CA LEU A 91 3.58 -1.00 7.70
C LEU A 91 4.01 -1.27 9.16
N ASP A 92 5.30 -1.44 9.43
CA ASP A 92 5.84 -1.75 10.75
C ASP A 92 5.96 -0.53 11.68
N LEU A 93 5.66 -0.78 12.96
CA LEU A 93 6.09 -0.02 14.14
C LEU A 93 5.85 1.51 14.09
N ASN A 94 4.58 1.90 14.27
CA ASN A 94 4.11 3.28 14.51
C ASN A 94 4.30 4.28 13.34
N ARG A 95 4.74 3.82 12.17
CA ARG A 95 4.92 4.68 10.98
C ARG A 95 3.60 5.03 10.31
N CYS A 96 2.64 4.12 10.41
CA CYS A 96 1.32 4.23 9.83
C CYS A 96 0.26 4.29 10.92
N GLN A 97 -0.77 5.11 10.71
CA GLN A 97 -1.95 5.08 11.56
C GLN A 97 -2.68 3.76 11.32
N LYS A 98 -2.54 2.82 12.25
CA LYS A 98 -3.28 1.57 12.29
C LYS A 98 -4.62 1.79 12.98
N ILE A 99 -5.71 1.52 12.27
CA ILE A 99 -7.06 1.58 12.82
C ILE A 99 -7.48 0.17 13.24
N HIS A 100 -7.84 0.02 14.50
CA HIS A 100 -8.38 -1.20 15.07
C HIS A 100 -9.90 -1.19 14.95
N LEU A 101 -10.46 -2.22 14.33
CA LEU A 101 -11.89 -2.38 14.09
C LEU A 101 -12.39 -3.69 14.69
N THR A 102 -13.66 -3.71 15.11
CA THR A 102 -14.34 -4.98 15.38
C THR A 102 -14.47 -5.80 14.10
N HIS A 103 -14.71 -7.10 14.24
CA HIS A 103 -14.97 -7.96 13.09
C HIS A 103 -16.13 -7.45 12.23
N SER A 104 -17.25 -7.05 12.85
CA SER A 104 -18.41 -6.50 12.13
C SER A 104 -18.11 -5.18 11.40
N GLN A 105 -17.29 -4.30 11.98
CA GLN A 105 -16.86 -3.06 11.34
C GLN A 105 -15.95 -3.35 10.15
N THR A 106 -15.06 -4.33 10.28
CA THR A 106 -14.19 -4.80 9.19
C THR A 106 -15.04 -5.37 8.07
N GLU A 107 -16.01 -6.24 8.39
CA GLU A 107 -16.91 -6.89 7.43
C GLU A 107 -17.74 -5.88 6.61
N ALA A 108 -18.06 -4.73 7.18
CA ALA A 108 -18.78 -3.65 6.51
C ALA A 108 -17.97 -2.92 5.41
N ILE A 109 -16.64 -3.03 5.41
CA ILE A 109 -15.78 -2.46 4.35
C ILE A 109 -15.74 -3.46 3.18
N PRO A 110 -16.17 -3.14 1.95
CA PRO A 110 -16.17 -4.09 0.84
C PRO A 110 -14.84 -4.83 0.65
N GLY A 111 -14.87 -6.16 0.43
CA GLY A 111 -13.66 -6.94 0.18
C GLY A 111 -13.08 -6.70 -1.22
N GLY A 112 -11.79 -6.40 -1.29
CA GLY A 112 -11.00 -6.34 -2.53
C GLY A 112 -10.13 -7.59 -2.71
N ALA A 113 -9.38 -7.64 -3.82
CA ALA A 113 -8.41 -8.71 -4.04
C ALA A 113 -7.33 -8.71 -2.94
N GLN A 114 -6.95 -9.90 -2.45
CA GLN A 114 -5.83 -10.05 -1.52
C GLN A 114 -4.54 -9.52 -2.16
N LEU A 115 -3.64 -8.93 -1.36
CA LEU A 115 -2.31 -8.60 -1.82
C LEU A 115 -1.53 -9.89 -2.16
N PRO A 116 -0.70 -9.91 -3.21
CA PRO A 116 0.23 -11.00 -3.43
C PRO A 116 1.28 -11.04 -2.31
N HIS A 117 2.04 -12.14 -2.24
CA HIS A 117 3.26 -12.16 -1.42
C HIS A 117 4.27 -11.15 -1.97
N LEU A 118 4.81 -10.30 -1.11
CA LEU A 118 5.77 -9.25 -1.47
C LEU A 118 7.05 -9.35 -0.64
N SER A 119 8.17 -8.95 -1.24
CA SER A 119 9.49 -8.95 -0.60
C SER A 119 10.24 -7.63 -0.80
N ASN A 120 11.13 -7.29 0.12
CA ASN A 120 12.06 -6.18 -0.07
C ASN A 120 12.96 -6.42 -1.29
N GLY A 121 13.18 -5.38 -2.09
CA GLY A 121 13.87 -5.40 -3.38
C GLY A 121 13.00 -5.81 -4.56
N GLN A 122 11.75 -6.20 -4.32
CA GLN A 122 10.81 -6.46 -5.38
C GLN A 122 10.38 -5.15 -6.03
N LEU A 123 10.38 -5.15 -7.36
CA LEU A 123 9.82 -4.07 -8.16
C LEU A 123 8.35 -4.36 -8.45
N PHE A 124 7.57 -3.32 -8.69
CA PHE A 124 6.22 -3.45 -9.21
C PHE A 124 5.86 -2.26 -10.09
N ARG A 125 4.92 -2.48 -11.01
CA ARG A 125 4.34 -1.44 -11.85
C ARG A 125 2.86 -1.33 -11.58
N ASN A 126 2.37 -0.13 -11.26
CA ASN A 126 0.93 0.08 -11.18
C ASN A 126 0.38 0.24 -12.60
N PRO A 127 -0.57 -0.62 -13.04
CA PRO A 127 -1.13 -0.54 -14.38
C PRO A 127 -2.01 0.72 -14.61
N GLN A 128 -2.55 1.33 -13.55
CA GLN A 128 -3.41 2.50 -13.63
C GLN A 128 -2.61 3.80 -13.80
N SER A 129 -1.59 4.01 -12.98
CA SER A 129 -0.74 5.20 -13.00
C SER A 129 0.49 5.04 -13.92
N GLY A 130 0.89 3.80 -14.23
CA GLY A 130 2.08 3.47 -15.00
C GLY A 130 3.39 3.61 -14.22
N THR A 131 3.33 3.99 -12.94
CA THR A 131 4.49 4.19 -12.06
C THR A 131 5.17 2.88 -11.74
N ILE A 132 6.49 2.93 -11.60
CA ILE A 132 7.31 1.81 -11.15
C ILE A 132 7.83 2.14 -9.77
N SER A 133 7.76 1.15 -8.88
CA SER A 133 8.18 1.31 -7.51
C SER A 133 9.04 0.12 -7.08
N VAL A 134 9.97 0.36 -6.16
CA VAL A 134 10.67 -0.70 -5.43
C VAL A 134 10.13 -0.78 -4.00
N LEU A 135 9.94 -1.99 -3.51
CA LEU A 135 9.62 -2.26 -2.12
C LEU A 135 10.90 -2.30 -1.31
N ALA A 136 11.00 -1.46 -0.30
CA ALA A 136 12.18 -1.33 0.53
C ALA A 136 11.77 -0.96 1.95
N ARG A 137 10.95 -1.79 2.59
CA ARG A 137 10.26 -1.45 3.84
C ARG A 137 9.47 -0.16 3.71
N GLY A 138 8.73 -0.07 2.61
CA GLY A 138 8.13 1.13 2.07
C GLY A 138 8.06 1.08 0.56
N VAL A 139 7.20 1.91 -0.02
CA VAL A 139 6.96 1.94 -1.46
C VAL A 139 7.66 3.14 -2.07
N TYR A 140 8.71 2.91 -2.85
CA TYR A 140 9.53 3.98 -3.39
C TYR A 140 9.46 4.06 -4.91
N TRP A 141 8.89 5.16 -5.41
CA TRP A 141 8.76 5.45 -6.83
C TRP A 141 10.13 5.64 -7.48
N ILE A 142 10.33 5.02 -8.63
CA ILE A 142 11.54 5.17 -9.42
C ILE A 142 11.32 6.31 -10.41
N PRO A 143 12.10 7.40 -10.34
CA PRO A 143 11.79 8.65 -11.04
C PRO A 143 11.98 8.53 -12.56
N ASN A 144 12.84 7.64 -13.02
CA ASN A 144 13.11 7.43 -14.44
C ASN A 144 13.81 6.08 -14.72
N PRO A 145 13.78 5.60 -15.99
CA PRO A 145 14.46 4.36 -16.37
C PRO A 145 15.99 4.37 -16.15
N ALA A 146 16.65 5.53 -16.26
CA ALA A 146 18.10 5.61 -16.07
C ALA A 146 18.49 5.27 -14.61
N THR A 147 17.72 5.78 -13.65
CA THR A 147 17.84 5.43 -12.23
C THR A 147 17.60 3.94 -12.01
N LEU A 148 16.54 3.35 -12.59
CA LEU A 148 16.26 1.91 -12.51
C LEU A 148 17.49 1.06 -12.88
N TYR A 149 18.06 1.32 -14.06
CA TYR A 149 19.21 0.56 -14.56
C TYR A 149 20.48 0.79 -13.72
N LYS A 150 20.71 2.03 -13.27
CA LYS A 150 21.86 2.34 -12.39
C LYS A 150 21.82 1.59 -11.06
N LEU A 151 20.62 1.34 -10.52
CA LEU A 151 20.44 0.53 -9.31
C LEU A 151 20.58 -0.98 -9.58
N GLY A 152 20.75 -1.39 -10.83
CA GLY A 152 21.08 -2.76 -11.24
C GLY A 152 19.89 -3.65 -11.54
N PHE A 153 18.68 -3.09 -11.58
CA PHE A 153 17.49 -3.82 -11.98
C PHE A 153 17.47 -4.03 -13.49
N SER A 154 17.33 -5.28 -13.92
CA SER A 154 17.44 -5.69 -15.33
C SER A 154 16.10 -5.91 -16.04
N SER A 155 15.00 -5.98 -15.30
CA SER A 155 13.66 -6.21 -15.85
C SER A 155 12.60 -5.38 -15.14
N TRP A 156 11.55 -5.07 -15.88
CA TRP A 156 10.36 -4.40 -15.42
C TRP A 156 9.37 -5.49 -15.01
N PRO A 157 9.07 -5.70 -13.72
CA PRO A 157 8.02 -6.63 -13.38
C PRO A 157 6.65 -5.97 -13.55
N ASP A 158 5.76 -6.68 -14.22
CA ASP A 158 4.34 -6.44 -14.10
C ASP A 158 3.86 -7.13 -12.82
N ILE A 159 3.57 -6.37 -11.77
CA ILE A 159 2.64 -6.87 -10.75
C ILE A 159 1.27 -6.37 -11.17
N ASP A 160 0.63 -7.13 -12.05
CA ASP A 160 -0.77 -6.91 -12.41
C ASP A 160 -1.67 -7.54 -11.35
N THR A 161 -1.77 -6.87 -10.21
CA THR A 161 -2.82 -7.17 -9.25
C THR A 161 -3.56 -5.87 -9.01
N GLY A 162 -4.89 -5.89 -8.97
CA GLY A 162 -5.72 -4.73 -8.59
C GLY A 162 -5.40 -4.16 -7.19
N ALA A 163 -4.43 -4.76 -6.51
CA ALA A 163 -3.77 -4.36 -5.28
C ALA A 163 -2.61 -3.35 -5.48
N ALA A 164 -2.09 -3.14 -6.69
CA ALA A 164 -0.97 -2.23 -6.93
C ALA A 164 -1.31 -0.79 -6.53
N THR A 165 -2.55 -0.35 -6.77
CA THR A 165 -3.07 0.95 -6.30
C THR A 165 -3.09 1.01 -4.77
N ALA A 166 -3.48 -0.08 -4.10
CA ALA A 166 -3.45 -0.15 -2.64
C ALA A 166 -2.03 0.00 -2.12
N MET A 167 -1.07 -0.70 -2.75
CA MET A 167 0.34 -0.61 -2.39
C MET A 167 0.89 0.81 -2.57
N GLU A 168 0.62 1.49 -3.69
CA GLU A 168 1.12 2.86 -3.92
C GLU A 168 0.57 3.89 -2.95
N ASN A 169 -0.66 3.69 -2.50
CA ASN A 169 -1.26 4.54 -1.51
C ASN A 169 -0.81 4.20 -0.09
N SER A 170 0.06 3.20 0.12
CA SER A 170 0.55 2.88 1.47
C SER A 170 1.11 4.13 2.14
N CYS A 171 0.76 4.30 3.41
CA CYS A 171 1.19 5.40 4.27
C CYS A 171 2.72 5.63 4.35
N TYR A 172 3.53 4.63 4.02
CA TYR A 172 4.99 4.75 4.01
C TYR A 172 5.52 4.60 2.58
N HIS A 173 5.52 5.72 1.87
CA HIS A 173 5.93 5.82 0.48
C HIS A 173 6.88 7.01 0.26
N GLY A 174 7.58 7.01 -0.88
CA GLY A 174 8.48 8.08 -1.25
C GLY A 174 8.98 7.95 -2.68
N THR A 175 10.01 8.73 -3.03
CA THR A 175 10.66 8.65 -4.34
C THR A 175 12.12 8.32 -4.15
N VAL A 176 12.62 7.38 -4.93
CA VAL A 176 14.05 7.08 -5.02
C VAL A 176 14.78 8.33 -5.54
N PRO A 177 15.87 8.79 -4.90
CA PRO A 177 16.64 9.90 -5.42
C PRO A 177 17.13 9.62 -6.84
N ASP A 178 17.03 10.61 -7.73
CA ASP A 178 17.55 10.49 -9.09
C ASP A 178 19.09 10.37 -9.04
N VAL A 179 19.61 9.25 -9.55
CA VAL A 179 21.05 8.97 -9.57
C VAL A 179 21.65 9.10 -10.95
N THR A 180 20.93 9.67 -11.93
CA THR A 180 21.40 9.77 -13.34
C THR A 180 22.74 10.46 -13.47
N ASP A 181 23.03 11.46 -12.65
CA ASP A 181 24.32 12.16 -12.64
C ASP A 181 25.28 11.70 -11.53
N TYR A 182 24.80 10.84 -10.62
CA TYR A 182 25.61 10.33 -9.51
C TYR A 182 26.31 9.02 -9.86
N ARG A 183 27.56 8.91 -9.41
CA ARG A 183 28.35 7.66 -9.42
C ARG A 183 28.42 7.00 -8.06
N PHE A 184 27.96 7.69 -7.02
CA PHE A 184 28.05 7.22 -5.64
C PHE A 184 26.72 7.42 -4.93
N ILE A 185 26.38 6.48 -4.06
CA ILE A 185 25.31 6.61 -3.08
C ILE A 185 25.89 6.51 -1.68
N LYS A 186 25.28 7.21 -0.74
CA LYS A 186 25.66 7.19 0.67
C LYS A 186 24.46 6.76 1.52
N GLY A 187 24.64 5.69 2.29
CA GLY A 187 23.73 5.30 3.38
C GLY A 187 24.14 5.94 4.72
N THR A 188 23.35 5.70 5.75
CA THR A 188 23.64 6.09 7.13
C THR A 188 24.35 4.96 7.91
N PRO A 189 25.28 5.29 8.84
CA PRO A 189 25.77 6.63 9.15
C PRO A 189 26.92 7.11 8.24
N ALA A 190 27.58 6.28 7.41
CA ALA A 190 28.68 6.78 6.56
C ALA A 190 29.11 5.92 5.35
N THR A 191 28.46 4.80 5.06
CA THR A 191 28.96 3.90 4.00
C THR A 191 28.65 4.46 2.61
N VAL A 192 29.69 4.67 1.81
CA VAL A 192 29.58 5.10 0.42
C VAL A 192 29.78 3.91 -0.50
N TYR A 193 28.91 3.78 -1.49
CA TYR A 193 28.97 2.74 -2.51
C TYR A 193 29.17 3.37 -3.88
N TYR A 194 29.93 2.68 -4.73
CA TYR A 194 30.04 3.03 -6.14
C TYR A 194 28.88 2.40 -6.92
N LEU A 195 28.23 3.16 -7.80
CA LEU A 195 27.16 2.69 -8.67
C LEU A 195 27.70 2.28 -10.04
N ASP A 196 27.49 1.02 -10.38
CA ASP A 196 27.79 0.44 -11.69
C ASP A 196 26.81 -0.70 -11.96
N SER A 197 25.60 -0.31 -12.40
CA SER A 197 24.45 -1.22 -12.55
C SER A 197 24.21 -2.05 -11.28
N GLY A 198 24.17 -1.36 -10.14
CA GLY A 198 24.16 -1.93 -8.80
C GLY A 198 25.17 -1.25 -7.87
N LYS A 199 25.06 -1.50 -6.57
CA LYS A 199 25.97 -0.98 -5.56
C LYS A 199 27.21 -1.88 -5.43
N ARG A 200 28.38 -1.27 -5.38
CA ARG A 200 29.67 -1.93 -5.12
C ARG A 200 30.32 -1.33 -3.88
N GLY A 201 30.83 -2.20 -3.02
CA GLY A 201 31.64 -1.78 -1.87
C GLY A 201 32.94 -1.11 -2.31
N ILE A 202 33.37 -0.09 -1.57
CA ILE A 202 34.62 0.64 -1.78
C ILE A 202 35.56 0.26 -0.63
N PRO A 203 36.57 -0.60 -0.87
CA PRO A 203 37.34 -1.21 0.22
C PRO A 203 38.35 -0.27 0.90
N SER A 204 38.70 0.86 0.28
CA SER A 204 39.65 1.82 0.86
C SER A 204 39.46 3.24 0.33
N TRP A 205 40.07 4.21 1.02
CA TRP A 205 40.09 5.61 0.59
C TRP A 205 40.81 5.82 -0.74
N GLU A 206 41.87 5.06 -1.01
CA GLU A 206 42.62 5.13 -2.27
C GLU A 206 41.73 4.73 -3.45
N VAL A 207 40.90 3.69 -3.29
CA VAL A 207 39.90 3.30 -4.29
C VAL A 207 38.87 4.41 -4.47
N TYR A 208 38.37 5.00 -3.38
CA TYR A 208 37.42 6.11 -3.44
C TYR A 208 37.94 7.31 -4.23
N VAL A 209 39.17 7.76 -3.96
CA VAL A 209 39.81 8.87 -4.68
C VAL A 209 40.05 8.52 -6.14
N CYS A 210 40.51 7.29 -6.42
CA CYS A 210 40.84 6.87 -7.78
C CYS A 210 39.60 6.76 -8.70
N LEU A 211 38.41 6.49 -8.15
CA LEU A 211 37.14 6.52 -8.90
C LEU A 211 36.68 7.93 -9.30
N GLY A 212 37.40 8.99 -8.89
CA GLY A 212 37.07 10.37 -9.22
C GLY A 212 35.79 10.85 -8.56
N ALA A 213 35.64 10.60 -7.26
CA ALA A 213 34.45 10.96 -6.51
C ALA A 213 34.18 12.47 -6.49
N THR A 214 33.02 12.88 -7.00
CA THR A 214 32.60 14.29 -7.15
C THR A 214 31.30 14.61 -6.41
N GLY A 215 30.79 13.69 -5.59
CA GLY A 215 29.55 13.83 -4.83
C GLY A 215 28.82 12.49 -4.68
N TRP A 216 27.76 12.46 -3.88
CA TRP A 216 26.92 11.28 -3.66
C TRP A 216 25.45 11.66 -3.53
N ALA A 217 24.56 10.79 -3.99
CA ALA A 217 23.15 10.84 -3.61
C ALA A 217 22.98 10.20 -2.23
N VAL A 218 22.19 10.83 -1.35
CA VAL A 218 21.91 10.29 -0.02
C VAL A 218 20.68 9.39 -0.11
N PHE A 219 20.82 8.15 0.34
CA PHE A 219 19.75 7.16 0.35
C PHE A 219 19.41 6.79 1.80
N PRO A 220 18.13 6.61 2.14
CA PRO A 220 17.71 5.86 3.32
C PRO A 220 18.32 4.45 3.34
N ASP A 221 18.65 3.91 4.52
CA ASP A 221 19.34 2.61 4.64
C ASP A 221 18.58 1.44 4.03
N ASN A 222 17.26 1.41 4.25
CA ASN A 222 16.36 0.44 3.64
C ASN A 222 16.41 0.48 2.10
N LEU A 223 16.55 1.67 1.51
CA LEU A 223 16.74 1.80 0.06
C LEU A 223 18.13 1.36 -0.38
N VAL A 224 19.18 1.67 0.39
CA VAL A 224 20.53 1.16 0.10
C VAL A 224 20.51 -0.36 0.08
N GLU A 225 19.91 -1.02 1.07
CA GLU A 225 19.83 -2.48 1.22
C GLU A 225 19.33 -3.18 -0.05
N VAL A 226 18.30 -2.63 -0.70
CA VAL A 226 17.66 -3.25 -1.88
C VAL A 226 18.34 -2.96 -3.21
N VAL A 227 19.28 -2.00 -3.27
CA VAL A 227 20.09 -1.81 -4.49
C VAL A 227 20.89 -3.08 -4.76
N VAL A 228 20.89 -3.53 -6.02
CA VAL A 228 21.52 -4.80 -6.43
C VAL A 228 22.99 -4.82 -6.01
N ASN A 229 23.35 -5.79 -5.17
CA ASN A 229 24.73 -5.98 -4.74
C ASN A 229 25.61 -6.47 -5.89
N LYS A 230 26.81 -5.91 -5.98
CA LYS A 230 27.86 -6.31 -6.92
C LYS A 230 29.19 -6.46 -6.18
N PRO A 231 30.14 -7.26 -6.72
CA PRO A 231 31.47 -7.37 -6.14
C PRO A 231 32.13 -6.01 -5.94
N ALA A 232 32.92 -5.87 -4.88
CA ALA A 232 33.64 -4.66 -4.56
C ALA A 232 34.46 -4.17 -5.76
N VAL A 233 34.55 -2.84 -5.90
CA VAL A 233 35.27 -2.22 -7.01
C VAL A 233 36.78 -2.19 -6.72
N ASN A 234 37.58 -2.45 -7.75
CA ASN A 234 39.03 -2.28 -7.73
C ASN A 234 39.45 -1.33 -8.85
N CYS A 235 40.17 -0.27 -8.52
CA CYS A 235 40.62 0.72 -9.49
C CYS A 235 41.79 0.26 -10.36
N MET A 236 42.52 -0.78 -9.97
CA MET A 236 43.74 -1.19 -10.68
C MET A 236 43.50 -2.04 -11.95
N THR A 237 42.27 -2.46 -12.24
CA THR A 237 41.97 -3.30 -13.43
C THR A 237 40.80 -2.81 -14.28
N GLY A 238 40.01 -1.84 -13.82
CA GLY A 238 38.76 -1.47 -14.48
C GLY A 238 37.76 -2.63 -14.62
N LYS A 239 37.90 -3.70 -13.80
CA LYS A 239 37.08 -4.92 -13.85
C LYS A 239 36.80 -5.46 -12.44
N PRO A 240 35.73 -6.27 -12.25
CA PRO A 240 35.42 -6.91 -10.97
C PRO A 240 36.57 -7.80 -10.49
N GLN A 241 36.78 -7.89 -9.16
CA GLN A 241 37.57 -8.96 -8.55
C GLN A 241 36.87 -10.32 -8.70
#